data_AF-A0A2H5V5E1-F1
#
_entry.id   AF-A0A2H5V5E1-F1
#
_cell.length_a   1.000
_cell.length_b   1.000
_cell.length_c   1.000
_cell.angle_alpha   90.00
_cell.angle_beta   90.00
_cell.angle_gamma   90.00
#
_symmetry.space_group_name_H-M   'P 1'
#
loop_
_entity.id
_entity.type
_entity.pdbx_description
1 polymer ?
#
loop_
_entity_poly.entity_id
_entity_poly.type
_entity_poly.pdbx_seq_one_letter_code
_entity_poly.pdbx_strand_id
1 'polypeptide(L)'
;MSDKKRIVIRRRLIPEPVQQDQQVSELAEAQEVEKQGPEPQEMQAQPTSQQPTDNYEEALKSFDAIQAKLREIREMDRSIQRVFKKWDEVDLRSVKKKLNQLSDERNALLSEAQTCENLLNEALGQLESRMSELEEQLFDRLVEVEFLRSREGTLSGAENERLKTLEAEVEEYRNKIAEIKKQISDLQVKIDNVRSLPRTIAKLTTSTEEAEPLYRELVAKYRDEARVSSAIEKIMQDEGVSRPYAIIHLWKAALKPRVSGQ
;
A
#
# COMPACT_ATOMS: atom_id res chain seq x y z
N MET A 1 32.65 -41.23 -41.73
CA MET A 1 31.56 -42.18 -41.41
C MET A 1 30.80 -41.61 -40.22
N SER A 2 30.07 -40.50 -40.38
CA SER A 2 28.64 -40.44 -40.72
C SER A 2 27.85 -41.62 -40.15
N ASP A 3 27.06 -41.37 -39.11
CA ASP A 3 25.61 -41.45 -39.23
C ASP A 3 24.89 -40.76 -38.06
N LYS A 4 24.18 -39.69 -38.42
CA LYS A 4 23.16 -39.00 -37.62
C LYS A 4 21.85 -39.78 -37.78
N LYS A 5 21.19 -40.17 -36.69
CA LYS A 5 19.82 -40.72 -36.74
C LYS A 5 18.78 -39.72 -36.23
N ARG A 6 17.68 -39.72 -36.97
CA ARG A 6 16.65 -38.68 -37.15
C ARG A 6 15.63 -38.60 -36.02
N ILE A 7 15.10 -37.39 -35.87
CA ILE A 7 13.91 -36.98 -35.12
C ILE A 7 12.64 -37.54 -35.79
N VAL A 8 11.64 -37.98 -35.00
CA VAL A 8 10.25 -38.12 -35.44
C VAL A 8 9.33 -37.52 -34.37
N ILE A 9 8.77 -36.34 -34.66
CA ILE A 9 7.68 -35.71 -33.91
C ILE A 9 6.37 -36.12 -34.60
N ARG A 10 5.42 -36.70 -33.86
CA ARG A 10 4.05 -36.96 -34.37
C ARG A 10 3.07 -35.97 -33.72
N ARG A 11 2.60 -35.01 -34.53
CA ARG A 11 1.38 -34.22 -34.31
C ARG A 11 0.16 -35.03 -34.81
N ARG A 12 -0.96 -34.98 -34.08
CA ARG A 12 -2.33 -35.26 -34.59
C ARG A 12 -3.16 -34.05 -34.15
N LEU A 13 -3.50 -33.10 -35.03
CA LEU A 13 -4.58 -33.07 -36.03
C LEU A 13 -5.98 -33.17 -35.41
N ILE A 14 -6.55 -31.96 -35.26
CA ILE A 14 -7.97 -31.62 -35.09
C ILE A 14 -8.73 -31.97 -36.38
N PRO A 15 -10.02 -32.30 -36.29
CA PRO A 15 -10.96 -31.81 -37.29
C PRO A 15 -12.16 -31.09 -36.65
N GLU A 16 -12.57 -30.03 -37.34
CA GLU A 16 -13.73 -29.16 -37.09
C GLU A 16 -14.90 -29.59 -38.03
N PRO A 17 -16.03 -28.87 -38.14
CA PRO A 17 -17.35 -29.28 -37.65
C PRO A 17 -18.36 -29.63 -38.77
N VAL A 18 -19.56 -30.13 -38.42
CA VAL A 18 -20.73 -30.16 -39.32
C VAL A 18 -22.01 -29.80 -38.55
N GLN A 19 -22.71 -28.77 -39.06
CA GLN A 19 -24.06 -28.32 -38.71
C GLN A 19 -25.13 -29.09 -39.49
N GLN A 20 -26.41 -28.82 -39.17
CA GLN A 20 -27.69 -29.15 -39.86
C GLN A 20 -28.38 -30.41 -39.35
N ASP A 21 -29.71 -30.49 -39.26
CA ASP A 21 -30.83 -29.56 -39.07
C ASP A 21 -32.06 -30.48 -39.03
N GLN A 22 -33.10 -30.14 -38.24
CA GLN A 22 -34.52 -30.49 -38.49
C GLN A 22 -34.93 -31.99 -38.38
N GLN A 23 -36.10 -32.42 -37.91
CA GLN A 23 -37.36 -31.79 -37.48
C GLN A 23 -38.27 -32.89 -36.85
N VAL A 24 -39.11 -32.48 -35.89
CA VAL A 24 -40.54 -32.83 -35.70
C VAL A 24 -40.93 -34.25 -35.24
N SER A 25 -41.57 -34.31 -34.06
CA SER A 25 -42.86 -34.99 -33.91
C SER A 25 -43.71 -34.25 -32.87
N GLU A 26 -44.83 -33.71 -33.35
CA GLU A 26 -45.96 -33.18 -32.59
C GLU A 26 -46.73 -34.29 -31.85
N LEU A 27 -47.42 -33.90 -30.76
CA LEU A 27 -48.77 -34.29 -30.31
C LEU A 27 -48.94 -33.75 -28.87
N ALA A 28 -49.46 -32.53 -28.71
CA ALA A 28 -50.89 -32.21 -28.49
C ALA A 28 -51.42 -32.70 -27.12
N GLU A 29 -51.68 -31.78 -26.19
CA GLU A 29 -53.05 -31.46 -25.74
C GLU A 29 -53.11 -30.27 -24.76
N ALA A 30 -54.27 -29.62 -24.78
CA ALA A 30 -54.60 -28.28 -24.30
C ALA A 30 -54.54 -28.07 -22.78
N GLN A 31 -54.33 -26.81 -22.35
CA GLN A 31 -55.35 -26.05 -21.60
C GLN A 31 -55.02 -24.55 -21.50
N GLU A 32 -56.05 -23.74 -21.69
CA GLU A 32 -56.11 -22.27 -21.64
C GLU A 32 -55.90 -21.70 -20.22
N VAL A 33 -55.51 -20.41 -20.17
CA VAL A 33 -56.13 -19.29 -19.41
C VAL A 33 -55.05 -18.28 -18.96
N GLU A 34 -55.01 -17.16 -19.68
CA GLU A 34 -55.12 -15.77 -19.17
C GLU A 34 -54.34 -15.36 -17.90
N LYS A 35 -53.31 -14.50 -18.06
CA LYS A 35 -53.26 -13.09 -17.58
C LYS A 35 -51.84 -12.59 -17.27
N GLN A 36 -51.61 -11.36 -17.76
CA GLN A 36 -50.84 -10.26 -17.16
C GLN A 36 -49.32 -10.44 -17.04
N GLY A 37 -48.61 -9.67 -17.88
CA GLY A 37 -47.18 -9.42 -17.72
C GLY A 37 -46.87 -8.57 -16.47
N PRO A 38 -45.65 -8.63 -15.95
CA PRO A 38 -45.16 -7.65 -15.00
C PRO A 38 -44.31 -6.59 -15.70
N GLU A 39 -44.63 -5.34 -15.37
CA GLU A 39 -43.84 -4.13 -15.62
C GLU A 39 -42.41 -4.26 -15.09
N PRO A 40 -41.43 -3.54 -15.69
CA PRO A 40 -40.08 -3.46 -15.17
C PRO A 40 -40.07 -2.70 -13.84
N GLN A 41 -39.65 -3.38 -12.77
CA GLN A 41 -39.39 -2.75 -11.48
C GLN A 41 -38.21 -1.79 -11.60
N GLU A 42 -38.49 -0.49 -11.51
CA GLU A 42 -37.53 0.55 -11.17
C GLU A 42 -36.98 0.27 -9.76
N MET A 43 -35.84 -0.41 -9.68
CA MET A 43 -35.02 -0.39 -8.47
C MET A 43 -34.33 0.97 -8.39
N GLN A 44 -34.97 1.90 -7.69
CA GLN A 44 -34.34 3.11 -7.17
C GLN A 44 -33.19 2.70 -6.24
N ALA A 45 -31.97 2.70 -6.76
CA ALA A 45 -30.77 2.74 -5.93
C ALA A 45 -30.70 4.12 -5.29
N GLN A 46 -31.06 4.21 -4.01
CA GLN A 46 -30.68 5.36 -3.19
C GLN A 46 -29.15 5.39 -3.07
N PRO A 47 -28.46 6.46 -3.49
CA PRO A 47 -27.08 6.63 -3.11
C PRO A 47 -27.05 6.96 -1.62
N THR A 48 -26.50 6.04 -0.83
CA THR A 48 -26.15 6.32 0.56
C THR A 48 -25.07 7.39 0.53
N SER A 49 -25.45 8.64 0.81
CA SER A 49 -24.51 9.76 0.93
C SER A 49 -23.72 9.60 2.23
N GLN A 50 -22.74 8.70 2.24
CA GLN A 50 -21.62 8.79 3.17
C GLN A 50 -20.79 9.99 2.72
N GLN A 51 -20.58 10.94 3.63
CA GLN A 51 -19.83 12.14 3.31
C GLN A 51 -18.39 11.75 2.90
N PRO A 52 -17.85 12.27 1.79
CA PRO A 52 -16.52 11.92 1.29
C PRO A 52 -15.37 12.30 2.24
N THR A 53 -15.65 13.04 3.32
CA THR A 53 -14.65 13.44 4.32
C THR A 53 -14.27 12.32 5.28
N ASP A 54 -15.17 11.38 5.56
CA ASP A 54 -14.94 10.35 6.59
C ASP A 54 -13.87 9.34 6.16
N ASN A 55 -13.89 8.94 4.89
CA ASN A 55 -12.93 7.95 4.35
C ASN A 55 -11.52 8.53 4.21
N TYR A 56 -11.39 9.83 3.91
CA TYR A 56 -10.08 10.49 3.87
C TYR A 56 -9.41 10.49 5.25
N GLU A 57 -10.14 10.91 6.29
CA GLU A 57 -9.61 10.91 7.65
C GLU A 57 -9.30 9.50 8.15
N GLU A 58 -10.16 8.52 7.84
CA GLU A 58 -9.93 7.12 8.19
C GLU A 58 -8.67 6.56 7.53
N ALA A 59 -8.47 6.85 6.24
CA ALA A 59 -7.27 6.44 5.52
C ALA A 59 -6.00 7.06 6.12
N LEU A 60 -6.05 8.33 6.55
CA LEU A 60 -4.95 8.98 7.26
C LEU A 60 -4.66 8.34 8.62
N LYS A 61 -5.70 8.07 9.42
CA LYS A 61 -5.57 7.39 10.73
C LYS A 61 -4.96 5.99 10.56
N SER A 62 -5.40 5.25 9.54
CA SER A 62 -4.86 3.94 9.19
C SER A 62 -3.38 4.03 8.83
N PHE A 63 -2.98 4.99 8.00
CA PHE A 63 -1.58 5.22 7.66
C PHE A 63 -0.72 5.57 8.88
N ASP A 64 -1.22 6.45 9.76
CA ASP A 64 -0.51 6.84 10.97
C ASP A 64 -0.35 5.66 11.96
N ALA A 65 -1.33 4.76 12.01
CA ALA A 65 -1.24 3.52 12.78
C ALA A 65 -0.13 2.59 12.25
N ILE A 66 -0.01 2.44 10.92
CA ILE A 66 1.10 1.69 10.30
C ILE A 66 2.45 2.32 10.68
N GLN A 67 2.58 3.65 10.61
CA GLN A 67 3.80 4.35 11.01
C GLN A 67 4.13 4.18 12.50
N ALA A 68 3.12 4.17 13.37
CA ALA A 68 3.30 3.91 14.78
C ALA A 68 3.83 2.50 15.04
N LYS A 69 3.23 1.48 14.41
CA LYS A 69 3.68 0.08 14.51
C LYS A 69 5.10 -0.11 13.98
N LEU A 70 5.50 0.57 12.90
CA LEU A 70 6.89 0.53 12.41
C LEU A 70 7.88 1.03 13.47
N ARG A 71 7.54 2.11 14.18
CA ARG A 71 8.37 2.63 15.27
C ARG A 71 8.42 1.66 16.45
N GLU A 72 7.29 1.07 16.81
CA GLU A 72 7.21 0.09 17.89
C GLU A 72 8.08 -1.15 17.63
N ILE A 73 7.97 -1.76 16.45
CA ILE A 73 8.80 -2.92 16.05
C ILE A 73 10.29 -2.53 16.11
N ARG A 74 10.65 -1.31 15.67
CA ARG A 74 12.03 -0.80 15.75
C ARG A 74 12.51 -0.63 17.19
N GLU A 75 11.67 -0.11 18.07
CA GLU A 75 11.98 0.04 19.50
C GLU A 75 12.14 -1.32 20.19
N MET A 76 11.29 -2.29 19.83
CA MET A 76 11.40 -3.67 20.30
C MET A 76 12.70 -4.32 19.83
N ASP A 77 13.04 -4.21 18.54
CA ASP A 77 14.31 -4.69 17.97
C ASP A 77 15.51 -4.09 18.72
N ARG A 78 15.50 -2.78 18.96
CA ARG A 78 16.51 -2.09 19.76
C ARG A 78 16.58 -2.61 21.19
N SER A 79 15.45 -2.86 21.83
CA SER A 79 15.39 -3.38 23.20
C SER A 79 15.95 -4.80 23.27
N ILE A 80 15.66 -5.65 22.28
CA ILE A 80 16.25 -6.99 22.15
C ILE A 80 17.77 -6.88 21.99
N GLN A 81 18.27 -5.97 21.16
CA GLN A 81 19.72 -5.74 21.02
C GLN A 81 20.39 -5.34 22.34
N ARG A 82 19.78 -4.41 23.09
CA ARG A 82 20.28 -3.98 24.42
C ARG A 82 20.33 -5.14 25.41
N VAL A 83 19.27 -5.94 25.46
CA VAL A 83 19.20 -7.11 26.35
C VAL A 83 20.27 -8.13 25.95
N PHE A 84 20.37 -8.44 24.66
CA PHE A 84 21.36 -9.40 24.17
C PHE A 84 22.80 -8.97 24.48
N LYS A 85 23.11 -7.68 24.33
CA LYS A 85 24.40 -7.09 24.69
C LYS A 85 24.69 -7.17 26.20
N LYS A 86 23.71 -6.79 27.04
CA LYS A 86 23.90 -6.60 28.48
C LYS A 86 23.99 -7.93 29.25
N TRP A 87 23.11 -8.87 28.96
CA TRP A 87 22.93 -10.09 29.76
C TRP A 87 23.65 -11.28 29.14
N ASP A 88 24.52 -11.96 29.90
CA ASP A 88 25.33 -13.07 29.39
C ASP A 88 24.59 -14.39 29.25
N GLU A 89 23.58 -14.59 30.10
CA GLU A 89 22.68 -15.74 30.07
C GLU A 89 21.82 -15.79 28.79
N VAL A 90 21.68 -14.65 28.11
CA VAL A 90 20.93 -14.57 26.85
C VAL A 90 21.81 -15.10 25.72
N ASP A 91 21.51 -16.33 25.33
CA ASP A 91 22.11 -17.00 24.18
C ASP A 91 21.48 -16.56 22.85
N LEU A 92 22.18 -16.86 21.76
CA LEU A 92 21.72 -16.50 20.42
C LEU A 92 20.42 -17.24 20.04
N ARG A 93 20.18 -18.44 20.59
CA ARG A 93 18.96 -19.20 20.35
C ARG A 93 17.72 -18.48 20.89
N SER A 94 17.83 -17.88 22.08
CA SER A 94 16.75 -17.08 22.67
C SER A 94 16.49 -15.81 21.87
N VAL A 95 17.55 -15.18 21.36
CA VAL A 95 17.43 -14.02 20.46
C VAL A 95 16.72 -14.41 19.17
N LYS A 96 17.10 -15.52 18.52
CA LYS A 96 16.44 -16.00 17.29
C LYS A 96 14.93 -16.18 17.47
N LYS A 97 14.48 -16.70 18.62
CA LYS A 97 13.04 -16.79 18.92
C LYS A 97 12.36 -15.41 18.91
N LYS A 98 13.01 -14.40 19.48
CA LYS A 98 12.52 -13.01 19.43
C LYS A 98 12.58 -12.40 18.03
N LEU A 99 13.59 -12.74 17.23
CA LEU A 99 13.66 -12.30 15.83
C LEU A 99 12.54 -12.91 14.97
N ASN A 100 12.18 -14.16 15.23
CA ASN A 100 11.03 -14.77 14.56
C ASN A 100 9.73 -14.05 14.93
N GLN A 101 9.54 -13.69 16.21
CA GLN A 101 8.39 -12.88 16.63
C GLN A 101 8.34 -11.53 15.91
N LEU A 102 9.47 -10.82 15.81
CA LEU A 102 9.53 -9.58 15.01
C LEU A 102 9.23 -9.82 13.53
N SER A 103 9.63 -10.97 12.99
CA SER A 103 9.29 -11.33 11.60
C SER A 103 7.79 -11.55 11.43
N ASP A 104 7.15 -12.21 12.39
CA ASP A 104 5.71 -12.43 12.38
C ASP A 104 4.95 -11.11 12.51
N GLU A 105 5.41 -10.20 13.39
CA GLU A 105 4.86 -8.84 13.52
C GLU A 105 5.02 -8.02 12.25
N ARG A 106 6.18 -8.10 11.58
CA ARG A 106 6.40 -7.47 10.27
C ARG A 106 5.44 -8.03 9.22
N ASN A 107 5.24 -9.34 9.18
CA ASN A 107 4.31 -9.96 8.23
C ASN A 107 2.86 -9.54 8.49
N ALA A 108 2.45 -9.48 9.76
CA ALA A 108 1.14 -8.96 10.15
C ALA A 108 0.97 -7.49 9.73
N LEU A 109 2.00 -6.67 9.95
CA LEU A 109 2.01 -5.27 9.51
C LEU A 109 1.91 -5.13 7.99
N LEU A 110 2.51 -6.04 7.21
CA LEU A 110 2.35 -6.05 5.75
C LEU A 110 0.93 -6.38 5.31
N SER A 111 0.25 -7.29 6.03
CA SER A 111 -1.18 -7.55 5.77
C SER A 111 -2.04 -6.33 6.09
N GLU A 112 -1.80 -5.65 7.21
CA GLU A 112 -2.51 -4.41 7.55
C GLU A 112 -2.19 -3.27 6.58
N ALA A 113 -0.94 -3.20 6.11
CA ALA A 113 -0.51 -2.22 5.11
C ALA A 113 -1.29 -2.39 3.80
N GLN A 114 -1.64 -3.62 3.41
CA GLN A 114 -2.50 -3.86 2.24
C GLN A 114 -3.90 -3.28 2.43
N THR A 115 -4.48 -3.44 3.63
CA THR A 115 -5.77 -2.82 3.96
C THR A 115 -5.69 -1.30 3.94
N CYS A 116 -4.62 -0.73 4.50
CA CYS A 116 -4.35 0.70 4.45
C CYS A 116 -4.20 1.21 3.01
N GLU A 117 -3.52 0.47 2.14
CA GLU A 117 -3.39 0.81 0.72
C GLU A 117 -4.76 0.91 0.04
N ASN A 118 -5.66 -0.03 0.31
CA ASN A 118 -7.01 -0.01 -0.25
C ASN A 118 -7.78 1.23 0.21
N LEU A 119 -7.77 1.55 1.51
CA LEU A 119 -8.41 2.75 2.06
C LEU A 119 -7.85 4.04 1.46
N LEU A 120 -6.53 4.12 1.27
CA LEU A 120 -5.90 5.28 0.64
C LEU A 120 -6.30 5.43 -0.83
N ASN A 121 -6.41 4.33 -1.59
CA ASN A 121 -6.88 4.39 -2.98
C ASN A 121 -8.37 4.74 -3.08
N GLU A 122 -9.21 4.26 -2.15
CA GLU A 122 -10.62 4.64 -2.08
C GLU A 122 -10.77 6.13 -1.80
N ALA A 123 -10.04 6.67 -0.81
CA ALA A 123 -10.01 8.09 -0.51
C ALA A 123 -9.50 8.92 -1.70
N LEU A 124 -8.48 8.44 -2.42
CA LEU A 124 -7.96 9.07 -3.64
C LEU A 124 -9.05 9.17 -4.71
N GLY A 125 -9.74 8.06 -5.01
CA GLY A 125 -10.81 8.03 -6.01
C GLY A 125 -11.98 8.96 -5.65
N GLN A 126 -12.33 9.06 -4.37
CA GLN A 126 -13.34 10.01 -3.90
C GLN A 126 -12.92 11.46 -4.09
N LEU A 127 -11.67 11.81 -3.78
CA LEU A 127 -11.15 13.15 -4.00
C LEU A 127 -11.09 13.50 -5.50
N GLU A 128 -10.71 12.56 -6.36
CA GLU A 128 -10.71 12.75 -7.82
C GLU A 128 -12.14 12.97 -8.36
N SER A 129 -13.12 12.19 -7.89
CA SER A 129 -14.54 12.39 -8.23
C SER A 129 -15.01 13.76 -7.77
N ARG A 130 -14.70 14.15 -6.53
CA ARG A 130 -15.07 15.45 -5.98
C ARG A 130 -14.43 16.61 -6.72
N MET A 131 -13.17 16.46 -7.12
CA MET A 131 -12.46 17.44 -7.95
C MET A 131 -13.18 17.62 -9.30
N SER A 132 -13.58 16.53 -9.94
CA SER A 132 -14.30 16.55 -11.22
C SER A 132 -15.65 17.28 -11.09
N GLU A 133 -16.41 17.01 -10.03
CA GLU A 133 -17.67 17.72 -9.73
C GLU A 133 -17.46 19.23 -9.54
N LEU A 134 -16.39 19.62 -8.84
CA LEU A 134 -16.07 21.04 -8.63
C LEU A 134 -15.59 21.71 -9.93
N GLU A 135 -14.86 20.99 -10.78
CA GLU A 135 -14.44 21.50 -12.09
C GLU A 135 -15.63 21.71 -13.03
N GLU A 136 -16.64 20.82 -13.00
CA GLU A 136 -17.91 21.00 -13.72
C GLU A 136 -18.69 22.22 -13.19
N GLN A 137 -18.86 22.33 -11.87
CA GLN A 137 -19.53 23.49 -11.26
C GLN A 137 -18.81 24.81 -11.56
N LEU A 138 -17.47 24.80 -11.55
CA LEU A 138 -16.66 25.94 -11.93
C LEU A 138 -16.89 26.33 -13.39
N PHE A 139 -16.96 25.35 -14.29
CA PHE A 139 -17.22 25.59 -15.71
C PHE A 139 -18.60 26.24 -15.91
N ASP A 140 -19.65 25.69 -15.29
CA ASP A 140 -21.00 26.25 -15.36
C ASP A 140 -21.04 27.70 -14.89
N ARG A 141 -20.36 28.00 -13.76
CA ARG A 141 -20.26 29.35 -13.22
C ARG A 141 -19.49 30.30 -14.13
N LEU A 142 -18.41 29.84 -14.76
CA LEU A 142 -17.67 30.65 -15.73
C LEU A 142 -18.50 30.96 -16.97
N VAL A 143 -19.29 30.00 -17.46
CA VAL A 143 -20.23 30.22 -18.58
C VAL A 143 -21.28 31.26 -18.21
N GLU A 144 -21.82 31.20 -16.98
CA GLU A 144 -22.80 32.16 -16.48
C GLU A 144 -22.22 33.58 -16.34
N VAL A 145 -21.00 33.69 -15.81
CA VAL A 145 -20.24 34.95 -15.73
C VAL A 145 -20.04 35.54 -17.12
N GLU A 146 -19.57 34.74 -18.09
CA GLU A 146 -19.31 35.20 -19.45
C GLU A 146 -20.60 35.61 -20.16
N PHE A 147 -21.70 34.86 -19.95
CA PHE A 147 -23.01 35.22 -20.47
C PHE A 147 -23.48 36.58 -19.96
N LEU A 148 -23.34 36.85 -18.65
CA LEU A 148 -23.69 38.16 -18.09
C LEU A 148 -22.77 39.28 -18.60
N ARG A 149 -21.46 39.05 -18.67
CA ARG A 149 -20.50 40.04 -19.22
C ARG A 149 -20.76 40.38 -20.69
N SER A 150 -21.17 39.40 -21.50
CA SER A 150 -21.51 39.66 -22.92
C SER A 150 -22.71 40.60 -23.11
N ARG A 151 -23.50 40.84 -22.04
CA ARG A 151 -24.64 41.77 -22.02
C ARG A 151 -24.29 43.13 -21.38
N GLU A 152 -23.01 43.39 -21.11
CA GLU A 152 -22.51 44.67 -20.59
C GLU A 152 -23.06 45.85 -21.40
N GLY A 153 -23.69 46.80 -20.71
CA GLY A 153 -24.43 47.93 -21.30
C GLY A 153 -25.96 47.82 -21.24
N THR A 154 -26.51 46.65 -20.89
CA THR A 154 -27.96 46.43 -20.66
C THR A 154 -28.30 45.81 -19.29
N LEU A 155 -27.30 45.58 -18.45
CA LEU A 155 -27.47 44.94 -17.14
C LEU A 155 -28.13 45.90 -16.14
N SER A 156 -29.18 45.40 -15.49
CA SER A 156 -29.79 46.03 -14.32
C SER A 156 -28.87 45.95 -13.10
N GLY A 157 -29.11 46.79 -12.08
CA GLY A 157 -28.32 46.78 -10.84
C GLY A 157 -28.27 45.41 -10.16
N ALA A 158 -29.36 44.63 -10.21
CA ALA A 158 -29.43 43.28 -9.66
C ALA A 158 -28.55 42.27 -10.42
N GLU A 159 -28.42 42.41 -11.74
CA GLU A 159 -27.56 41.54 -12.55
C GLU A 159 -26.07 41.83 -12.30
N ASN A 160 -25.71 43.09 -12.02
CA ASN A 160 -24.35 43.44 -11.60
C ASN A 160 -24.00 42.85 -10.21
N GLU A 161 -24.95 42.80 -9.28
CA GLU A 161 -24.74 42.13 -7.99
C GLU A 161 -24.58 40.62 -8.17
N ARG A 162 -25.41 39.99 -9.00
CA ARG A 162 -25.27 38.56 -9.34
C ARG A 162 -23.92 38.26 -9.97
N LEU A 163 -23.43 39.09 -10.87
CA LEU A 163 -22.11 38.94 -11.49
C LEU A 163 -20.99 38.91 -10.44
N LYS A 164 -21.01 39.85 -9.48
CA LYS A 164 -20.01 39.87 -8.39
C LYS A 164 -20.08 38.62 -7.51
N THR A 165 -21.29 38.13 -7.22
CA THR A 165 -21.46 36.89 -6.45
C THR A 165 -20.90 35.68 -7.19
N LEU A 166 -21.20 35.56 -8.49
CA LEU A 166 -20.66 34.47 -9.32
C LEU A 166 -19.13 34.52 -9.43
N GLU A 167 -18.55 35.71 -9.57
CA GLU A 167 -17.10 35.89 -9.56
C GLU A 167 -16.48 35.45 -8.22
N ALA A 168 -17.13 35.73 -7.09
CA ALA A 168 -16.69 35.25 -5.78
C ALA A 168 -16.82 33.72 -5.66
N GLU A 169 -17.91 33.13 -6.14
CA GLU A 169 -18.09 31.66 -6.18
C GLU A 169 -17.00 30.99 -7.04
N VAL A 170 -16.66 31.57 -8.21
CA VAL A 170 -15.58 31.09 -9.08
C VAL A 170 -14.25 31.03 -8.34
N GLU A 171 -13.89 32.06 -7.58
CA GLU A 171 -12.68 32.06 -6.76
C GLU A 171 -12.75 31.01 -5.63
N GLU A 172 -13.91 30.84 -4.99
CA GLU A 172 -14.11 29.79 -3.99
C GLU A 172 -13.91 28.38 -4.57
N TYR A 173 -14.48 28.11 -5.74
CA TYR A 173 -14.31 26.84 -6.46
C TYR A 173 -12.84 26.60 -6.81
N ARG A 174 -12.12 27.61 -7.33
CA ARG A 174 -10.68 27.51 -7.61
C ARG A 174 -9.88 27.14 -6.37
N ASN A 175 -10.18 27.77 -5.24
CA ASN A 175 -9.52 27.48 -3.97
C ASN A 175 -9.80 26.05 -3.48
N LYS A 176 -11.05 25.58 -3.56
CA LYS A 176 -11.41 24.20 -3.20
C LYS A 176 -10.71 23.17 -4.09
N ILE A 177 -10.67 23.40 -5.40
CA ILE A 177 -9.95 22.53 -6.35
C ILE A 177 -8.46 22.48 -6.02
N ALA A 178 -7.84 23.62 -5.71
CA ALA A 178 -6.43 23.68 -5.33
C ALA A 178 -6.14 22.87 -4.05
N GLU A 179 -7.01 22.96 -3.04
CA GLU A 179 -6.88 22.18 -1.81
C GLU A 179 -7.02 20.67 -2.06
N ILE A 180 -8.01 20.25 -2.86
CA ILE A 180 -8.17 18.83 -3.21
C ILE A 180 -6.96 18.32 -4.00
N LYS A 181 -6.42 19.11 -4.94
CA LYS A 181 -5.18 18.73 -5.67
C LYS A 181 -4.01 18.48 -4.73
N LYS A 182 -3.88 19.29 -3.68
CA LYS A 182 -2.87 19.08 -2.64
C LYS A 182 -3.12 17.78 -1.87
N GLN A 183 -4.36 17.53 -1.43
CA GLN A 183 -4.73 16.31 -0.72
C GLN A 183 -4.47 15.05 -1.57
N ILE A 184 -4.79 15.08 -2.87
CA ILE A 184 -4.49 14.02 -3.83
C ILE A 184 -2.98 13.74 -3.89
N SER A 185 -2.17 14.79 -4.03
CA SER A 185 -0.70 14.64 -4.05
C SER A 185 -0.17 14.04 -2.75
N ASP A 186 -0.69 14.45 -1.59
CA ASP A 186 -0.28 13.92 -0.29
C ASP A 186 -0.66 12.44 -0.14
N LEU A 187 -1.84 12.02 -0.60
CA LEU A 187 -2.26 10.61 -0.61
C LEU A 187 -1.39 9.77 -1.54
N GLN A 188 -1.03 10.26 -2.72
CA GLN A 188 -0.17 9.53 -3.66
C GLN A 188 1.19 9.19 -3.02
N VAL A 189 1.80 10.15 -2.31
CA VAL A 189 3.05 9.92 -1.57
C VAL A 189 2.86 8.87 -0.47
N LYS A 190 1.74 8.91 0.26
CA LYS A 190 1.42 7.91 1.29
C LYS A 190 1.20 6.52 0.69
N ILE A 191 0.52 6.41 -0.44
CA ILE A 191 0.32 5.14 -1.17
C ILE A 191 1.68 4.58 -1.61
N ASP A 192 2.56 5.40 -2.17
CA ASP A 192 3.89 4.96 -2.60
C ASP A 192 4.74 4.48 -1.41
N ASN A 193 4.63 5.15 -0.26
CA ASN A 193 5.28 4.72 0.98
C ASN A 193 4.80 3.31 1.40
N VAL A 194 3.48 3.08 1.40
CA VAL A 194 2.88 1.78 1.75
C VAL A 194 3.29 0.70 0.74
N ARG A 195 3.24 0.98 -0.56
CA ARG A 195 3.68 0.06 -1.63
C ARG A 195 5.15 -0.31 -1.54
N SER A 196 5.99 0.60 -1.07
CA SER A 196 7.41 0.34 -0.88
C SER A 196 7.70 -0.55 0.35
N LEU A 197 6.74 -0.67 1.27
CA LEU A 197 6.93 -1.27 2.58
C LEU A 197 7.43 -2.73 2.54
N PRO A 198 6.92 -3.63 1.68
CA PRO A 198 7.46 -5.00 1.59
C PRO A 198 8.97 -5.06 1.31
N ARG A 199 9.51 -4.07 0.60
CA ARG A 199 10.94 -3.99 0.26
C ARG A 199 11.76 -3.27 1.35
N THR A 200 11.14 -2.36 2.10
CA THR A 200 11.84 -1.48 3.03
C THR A 200 11.63 -1.84 4.50
N ILE A 201 10.65 -2.69 4.83
CA ILE A 201 10.24 -3.01 6.20
C ILE A 201 11.40 -3.48 7.08
N ALA A 202 12.25 -4.37 6.56
CA ALA A 202 13.42 -4.86 7.30
C ALA A 202 14.38 -3.72 7.64
N LYS A 203 14.60 -2.78 6.72
CA LYS A 203 15.47 -1.62 6.93
C LYS A 203 14.87 -0.61 7.91
N LEU A 204 13.56 -0.39 7.85
CA LEU A 204 12.86 0.58 8.71
C LEU A 204 12.77 0.10 10.16
N THR A 205 12.62 -1.21 10.35
CA THR A 205 12.37 -1.83 11.66
C THR A 205 13.61 -2.47 12.31
N THR A 206 14.72 -2.63 11.58
CA THR A 206 15.97 -3.12 12.18
C THR A 206 16.79 -1.94 12.70
N SER A 207 17.10 -1.93 13.98
CA SER A 207 17.95 -0.91 14.57
C SER A 207 19.43 -1.20 14.31
N THR A 208 20.23 -0.18 14.04
CA THR A 208 21.71 -0.29 13.98
C THR A 208 22.39 0.42 15.14
N GLU A 209 21.62 1.08 16.01
CA GLU A 209 22.13 2.02 17.01
C GLU A 209 22.97 1.35 18.09
N GLU A 210 22.63 0.11 18.48
CA GLU A 210 23.39 -0.63 19.50
C GLU A 210 24.57 -1.39 18.89
N ALA A 211 24.46 -1.84 17.65
CA ALA A 211 25.47 -2.66 16.99
C ALA A 211 26.60 -1.84 16.36
N GLU A 212 26.30 -0.67 15.78
CA GLU A 212 27.28 0.15 15.06
C GLU A 212 28.47 0.61 15.95
N PRO A 213 28.26 1.06 17.20
CA PRO A 213 29.38 1.36 18.10
C PRO A 213 30.25 0.14 18.40
N LEU A 214 29.63 -1.04 18.56
CA LEU A 214 30.35 -2.30 18.84
C LEU A 214 31.17 -2.77 17.64
N TYR A 215 30.67 -2.54 16.43
CA TYR A 215 31.42 -2.80 15.20
C TYR A 215 32.70 -1.96 15.17
N ARG A 216 32.60 -0.66 15.48
CA ARG A 216 33.78 0.23 15.55
C ARG A 216 34.78 -0.22 16.62
N GLU A 217 34.31 -0.66 17.78
CA GLU A 217 35.18 -1.22 18.83
C GLU A 217 35.91 -2.49 18.37
N LEU A 218 35.22 -3.40 17.68
CA LEU A 218 35.82 -4.60 17.10
C LEU A 218 36.89 -4.26 16.07
N VAL A 219 36.59 -3.35 15.12
CA VAL A 219 37.56 -2.91 14.12
C VAL A 219 38.78 -2.26 14.78
N ALA A 220 38.57 -1.42 15.80
CA ALA A 220 39.67 -0.79 16.53
C ALA A 220 40.55 -1.81 17.27
N LYS A 221 39.96 -2.86 17.84
CA LYS A 221 40.70 -3.93 18.54
C LYS A 221 41.53 -4.77 17.59
N TYR A 222 40.96 -5.20 16.48
CA TYR A 222 41.62 -6.13 15.56
C TYR A 222 42.48 -5.43 14.50
N ARG A 223 42.28 -4.12 14.29
CA ARG A 223 42.96 -3.29 13.27
C ARG A 223 42.86 -3.86 11.85
N ASP A 224 41.84 -4.68 11.60
CA ASP A 224 41.59 -5.36 10.33
C ASP A 224 40.07 -5.45 10.13
N GLU A 225 39.54 -4.49 9.36
CA GLU A 225 38.12 -4.39 9.08
C GLU A 225 37.61 -5.54 8.22
N ALA A 226 38.44 -6.02 7.27
CA ALA A 226 38.08 -7.10 6.38
C ALA A 226 37.88 -8.41 7.14
N ARG A 227 38.78 -8.70 8.10
CA ARG A 227 38.64 -9.87 8.97
C ARG A 227 37.43 -9.79 9.88
N VAL A 228 37.13 -8.62 10.46
CA VAL A 228 35.94 -8.42 11.30
C VAL A 228 34.67 -8.60 10.48
N SER A 229 34.61 -8.01 9.28
CA SER A 229 33.47 -8.14 8.36
C SER A 229 33.24 -9.58 7.91
N SER A 230 34.31 -10.29 7.53
CA SER A 230 34.22 -11.71 7.16
C SER A 230 33.74 -12.59 8.32
N ALA A 231 34.18 -12.32 9.56
CA ALA A 231 33.69 -13.02 10.74
C ALA A 231 32.20 -12.76 11.00
N ILE A 232 31.74 -11.51 10.81
CA ILE A 232 30.32 -11.15 10.93
C ILE A 232 29.50 -11.86 9.86
N GLU A 233 29.94 -11.85 8.60
CA GLU A 233 29.26 -12.55 7.50
C GLU A 233 29.18 -14.05 7.75
N LYS A 234 30.26 -14.66 8.26
CA LYS A 234 30.26 -16.07 8.64
C LYS A 234 29.21 -16.36 9.72
N ILE A 235 29.15 -15.55 10.77
CA ILE A 235 28.12 -15.70 11.83
C ILE A 235 26.72 -15.52 11.24
N MET A 236 26.51 -14.55 10.33
CA MET A 236 25.21 -14.36 9.67
C MET A 236 24.78 -15.60 8.87
N GLN A 237 25.71 -16.25 8.17
CA GLN A 237 25.45 -17.46 7.40
C GLN A 237 25.23 -18.68 8.30
N ASP A 238 26.12 -18.92 9.26
CA ASP A 238 26.08 -20.10 10.14
C ASP A 238 24.86 -20.05 11.07
N GLU A 239 24.53 -18.86 11.59
CA GLU A 239 23.47 -18.69 12.58
C GLU A 239 22.15 -18.17 11.98
N GLY A 240 22.13 -17.70 10.73
CA GLY A 240 20.93 -17.16 10.10
C GLY A 240 20.37 -15.92 10.80
N VAL A 241 21.25 -15.04 11.29
CA VAL A 241 20.87 -13.80 12.00
C VAL A 241 21.24 -12.56 11.20
N SER A 242 20.54 -11.44 11.43
CA SER A 242 20.86 -10.18 10.78
C SER A 242 22.17 -9.57 11.31
N ARG A 243 22.78 -8.70 10.50
CA ARG A 243 24.09 -8.08 10.77
C ARG A 243 24.22 -7.47 12.17
N PRO A 244 23.24 -6.71 12.72
CA PRO A 244 23.34 -6.15 14.07
C PRO A 244 23.56 -7.20 15.16
N TYR A 245 22.88 -8.35 15.07
CA TYR A 245 23.00 -9.42 16.06
C TYR A 245 24.29 -10.22 15.90
N ALA A 246 24.77 -10.41 14.67
CA ALA A 246 26.08 -11.00 14.42
C ALA A 246 27.22 -10.15 15.00
N ILE A 247 27.13 -8.81 14.88
CA ILE A 247 28.08 -7.88 15.51
C ILE A 247 28.07 -8.03 17.04
N ILE A 248 26.89 -8.00 17.66
CA ILE A 248 26.76 -8.13 19.13
C ILE A 248 27.32 -9.48 19.60
N HIS A 249 27.03 -10.56 18.86
CA HIS A 249 27.52 -11.89 19.18
C HIS A 249 29.06 -11.97 19.13
N LEU A 250 29.66 -11.48 18.04
CA LEU A 250 31.11 -11.43 17.88
C LEU A 250 31.76 -10.57 18.98
N TRP A 251 31.16 -9.42 19.30
CA TRP A 251 31.62 -8.55 20.36
C TRP A 251 31.60 -9.23 21.74
N LYS A 252 30.51 -9.92 22.11
CA LYS A 252 30.44 -10.68 23.36
C LYS A 252 31.54 -11.75 23.43
N ALA A 253 31.79 -12.47 22.33
CA ALA A 253 32.82 -13.50 22.28
C ALA A 253 34.25 -12.93 22.35
N ALA A 254 34.48 -11.75 21.78
CA ALA A 254 35.80 -11.15 21.65
C ALA A 254 36.23 -10.30 22.85
N LEU A 255 35.30 -9.60 23.50
CA LEU A 255 35.60 -8.47 24.38
C LEU A 255 35.03 -8.60 25.79
N LYS A 256 34.02 -9.44 26.01
CA LYS A 256 33.47 -9.65 27.35
C LYS A 256 34.30 -10.73 28.06
N PRO A 257 34.89 -10.46 29.23
CA PRO A 257 35.64 -11.47 29.95
C PRO A 257 34.70 -12.64 30.26
N ARG A 258 35.05 -13.85 29.81
CA ARG A 258 34.43 -15.06 30.35
C ARG A 258 34.70 -15.01 31.85
N VAL A 259 33.66 -14.78 32.65
CA VAL A 259 33.75 -15.03 34.08
C VAL A 259 33.95 -16.54 34.20
N SER A 260 35.21 -16.94 34.24
CA SER A 260 35.62 -18.26 34.69
C SER A 260 35.26 -18.35 36.19
N GLY A 261 34.02 -18.71 36.48
CA GLY A 261 33.61 -19.35 37.73
C GLY A 261 33.39 -20.83 37.40
N GLN A 262 34.30 -21.71 37.83
CA GLN A 262 34.28 -22.41 39.13
C GLN A 262 33.32 -23.61 39.09
#